data_AF-A0A6A6V2A4-F1
#
_entry.id   AF-A0A6A6V2A4-F1
#
_cell.length_a   1.000
_cell.length_b   1.000
_cell.length_c   1.000
_cell.angle_alpha   90.00
_cell.angle_beta   90.00
_cell.angle_gamma   90.00
#
_symmetry.space_group_name_H-M   'P 1'
#
loop_
_entity.id
_entity.type
_entity.pdbx_description
1 polymer ?
#
loop_
_entity_poly.entity_id
_entity_poly.type
_entity_poly.pdbx_seq_one_letter_code
_entity_poly.pdbx_strand_id
1 'polypeptide(L)'
;MALSSYFVPGFEISRAVIQSEIRFHCGPDAIVRPYTLQGRDGFLVTSSGPTLTKEQIEDLKAASRDFEQRQARRANGTEAFVNQPVAVNQRRRSS
;
A
#
# COMPACT_ATOMS: atom_id res chain seq x y z
N MET A 1 1.58 23.87 8.55
CA MET A 1 0.91 22.69 9.18
C MET A 1 2.01 21.75 9.64
N ALA A 2 1.98 21.31 10.91
CA ALA A 2 2.96 20.37 11.42
C ALA A 2 2.66 18.97 10.86
N LEU A 3 3.70 18.28 10.37
CA LEU A 3 3.59 16.89 9.94
C LEU A 3 3.52 16.01 11.18
N SER A 4 2.41 15.28 11.33
CA SER A 4 2.26 14.27 12.37
C SER A 4 2.66 12.90 11.83
N SER A 5 3.43 12.16 12.63
CA SER A 5 3.82 10.78 12.29
C SER A 5 3.34 9.83 13.37
N TYR A 6 2.66 8.77 12.97
CA TYR A 6 2.09 7.78 13.89
C TYR A 6 2.22 6.36 13.35
N PHE A 7 2.22 5.40 14.27
CA PHE A 7 2.37 3.98 13.96
C PHE A 7 1.01 3.31 13.81
N VAL A 8 0.85 2.57 12.73
CA VAL A 8 -0.32 1.71 12.46
C VAL A 8 0.16 0.26 12.48
N PRO A 9 -0.37 -0.60 13.37
CA PRO A 9 -0.06 -2.02 13.37
C PRO A 9 -0.40 -2.66 12.02
N GLY A 10 0.50 -3.50 11.48
CA GLY A 10 0.31 -4.11 10.15
C GLY A 10 -0.60 -5.34 10.13
N PHE A 11 -1.16 -5.73 11.28
CA PHE A 11 -1.98 -6.92 11.38
C PHE A 11 -3.24 -6.80 10.50
N GLU A 12 -3.39 -7.72 9.55
CA GLU A 12 -4.49 -7.79 8.58
C GLU A 12 -4.57 -6.63 7.57
N ILE A 13 -3.54 -5.77 7.49
CA ILE A 13 -3.52 -4.65 6.54
C ILE A 13 -2.51 -4.94 5.43
N SER A 14 -2.99 -5.00 4.19
CA SER A 14 -2.17 -5.19 3.00
C SER A 14 -1.44 -3.89 2.64
N ARG A 15 -0.15 -4.02 2.32
CA ARG A 15 0.71 -2.88 1.93
C ARG A 15 0.13 -2.10 0.75
N ALA A 16 -0.44 -2.79 -0.24
CA ALA A 16 -1.00 -2.15 -1.42
C ALA A 16 -2.23 -1.30 -1.07
N VAL A 17 -3.11 -1.82 -0.20
CA VAL A 17 -4.32 -1.13 0.23
C VAL A 17 -3.99 0.11 1.06
N ILE A 18 -3.15 -0.01 2.09
CA ILE A 18 -2.81 1.16 2.91
C ILE A 18 -2.08 2.24 2.10
N GLN A 19 -1.25 1.88 1.12
CA GLN A 19 -0.59 2.86 0.25
C GLN A 19 -1.57 3.59 -0.68
N SER A 20 -2.62 2.92 -1.13
CA SER A 20 -3.67 3.51 -1.97
C SER A 20 -4.58 4.43 -1.15
N GLU A 21 -5.10 3.92 -0.03
CA GLU A 21 -6.18 4.56 0.72
C GLU A 21 -5.70 5.70 1.64
N ILE A 22 -4.43 5.69 2.08
CA ILE A 22 -3.96 6.68 3.04
C ILE A 22 -4.09 8.12 2.53
N ARG A 23 -3.96 8.32 1.22
CA ARG A 23 -4.08 9.64 0.60
C ARG A 23 -5.52 10.18 0.64
N PHE A 24 -6.50 9.27 0.61
CA PHE A 24 -7.91 9.62 0.70
C PHE A 24 -8.29 10.04 2.13
N HIS A 25 -7.80 9.31 3.13
CA HIS A 25 -8.14 9.57 4.53
C HIS A 25 -7.32 10.68 5.18
N CYS A 26 -6.00 10.70 4.94
CA CYS A 26 -5.08 11.60 5.61
C CYS A 26 -4.65 12.79 4.73
N GLY A 27 -5.10 12.87 3.47
CA GLY A 27 -4.77 13.93 2.53
C GLY A 27 -3.71 13.54 1.49
N PRO A 28 -3.59 14.31 0.40
CA PRO A 28 -2.76 13.94 -0.76
C PRO A 28 -1.27 13.83 -0.45
N ASP A 29 -0.78 14.57 0.55
CA ASP A 29 0.61 14.55 1.04
C ASP A 29 0.88 13.41 2.04
N ALA A 30 -0.10 12.56 2.33
CA ALA A 30 0.07 11.45 3.26
C ALA A 30 1.01 10.38 2.67
N ILE A 31 2.02 10.01 3.46
CA ILE A 31 3.04 9.03 3.09
C ILE A 31 2.95 7.86 4.07
N VAL A 32 3.04 6.64 3.52
CA VAL A 32 3.13 5.39 4.28
C VAL A 32 4.38 4.63 3.91
N ARG A 33 5.09 4.14 4.93
CA ARG A 33 6.23 3.23 4.76
C ARG A 33 6.14 2.06 5.74
N PRO A 34 6.66 0.87 5.38
CA PRO A 34 6.85 -0.22 6.33
C PRO A 34 7.71 0.24 7.51
N TYR A 35 7.32 -0.16 8.72
CA TYR A 35 8.03 0.21 9.94
C TYR A 35 7.81 -0.85 11.01
N THR A 36 8.84 -1.11 11.80
CA THR A 36 8.77 -2.03 12.94
C THR A 36 8.93 -1.23 14.22
N LEU A 37 7.90 -1.21 15.06
CA LEU A 37 7.92 -0.52 16.35
C LEU A 37 7.96 -1.56 17.47
N GLN A 38 9.06 -1.60 18.21
CA GLN A 38 9.24 -2.52 19.35
C GLN A 38 9.01 -4.00 18.99
N GLY A 39 9.49 -4.42 17.82
CA GLY A 39 9.32 -5.81 17.32
C GLY A 39 7.93 -6.11 16.76
N ARG A 40 7.03 -5.12 16.65
CA ARG A 40 5.75 -5.26 15.94
C ARG A 40 5.85 -4.64 14.56
N ASP A 41 5.62 -5.44 13.54
CA ASP A 41 5.57 -4.95 12.17
C ASP A 41 4.29 -4.17 11.89
N GLY A 42 4.45 -3.12 11.10
CA GLY A 42 3.36 -2.25 10.70
C GLY A 42 3.82 -1.17 9.74
N PHE A 43 3.20 -0.02 9.86
CA PHE A 43 3.40 1.11 8.97
C PHE A 43 3.57 2.38 9.76
N LEU A 44 4.54 3.20 9.35
CA LEU A 44 4.62 4.58 9.79
C LEU A 44 3.88 5.44 8.78
N VAL A 45 2.81 6.08 9.25
CA VAL A 45 2.07 7.07 8.49
C VAL A 45 2.61 8.45 8.87
N THR A 46 2.92 9.27 7.87
CA THR A 46 3.26 10.68 8.06
C THR A 46 2.30 11.52 7.23
N SER A 47 1.56 12.44 7.87
CA SER A 47 0.64 13.33 7.18
C SER A 47 0.49 14.70 7.87
N SER A 48 0.09 15.70 7.09
CA SER A 48 -0.36 17.03 7.53
C SER A 48 -1.86 17.05 7.93
N GLY A 49 -2.62 16.01 7.58
CA GLY A 49 -4.04 15.86 7.88
C GLY A 49 -4.34 15.11 9.19
N PRO A 50 -5.62 14.78 9.43
CA PRO A 50 -6.03 14.05 10.63
C PRO A 50 -5.46 12.62 10.65
N THR A 51 -5.27 12.09 11.86
CA THR A 51 -4.90 10.69 12.07
C THR A 51 -6.07 9.77 11.70
N LEU A 52 -5.77 8.55 11.24
CA LEU A 52 -6.78 7.54 10.96
C LEU A 52 -7.66 7.26 12.18
N THR A 53 -8.98 7.20 11.96
CA THR A 53 -9.94 6.77 12.99
C THR A 53 -9.94 5.25 13.11
N LYS A 54 -10.49 4.75 14.22
CA LYS A 54 -10.63 3.30 14.42
C LYS A 54 -11.50 2.66 13.33
N GLU A 55 -12.57 3.33 12.91
CA GLU A 55 -13.44 2.86 11.83
C GLU A 55 -12.68 2.76 10.51
N GLN A 56 -11.88 3.77 10.16
CA GLN A 56 -11.06 3.74 8.96
C GLN A 56 -10.02 2.60 8.98
N ILE A 57 -9.47 2.27 10.14
CA ILE A 57 -8.56 1.13 10.28
C ILE A 57 -9.30 -0.19 10.01
N GLU A 58 -10.54 -0.34 10.47
CA GLU A 58 -11.36 -1.53 10.19
C GLU A 58 -11.73 -1.62 8.70
N ASP A 59 -12.06 -0.49 8.06
CA ASP A 59 -12.31 -0.43 6.62
C ASP A 59 -11.07 -0.85 5.82
N LEU A 60 -9.88 -0.39 6.23
CA LEU A 60 -8.60 -0.81 5.62
C LEU A 60 -8.37 -2.32 5.73
N LYS A 61 -8.73 -2.95 6.86
CA LYS A 61 -8.64 -4.41 7.02
C LYS A 61 -9.62 -5.13 6.10
N ALA A 62 -10.86 -4.66 6.02
CA ALA A 62 -11.87 -5.23 5.14
C ALA A 62 -11.45 -5.14 3.67
N ALA A 63 -10.96 -3.97 3.24
CA ALA A 63 -10.42 -3.75 1.90
C ALA A 63 -9.18 -4.60 1.63
N SER A 64 -8.29 -4.76 2.62
CA SER A 64 -7.12 -5.64 2.53
C SER A 64 -7.51 -7.10 2.32
N ARG A 65 -8.50 -7.60 3.06
CA ARG A 65 -9.00 -8.98 2.91
C ARG A 65 -9.59 -9.24 1.53
N ASP A 66 -10.42 -8.32 1.03
CA ASP A 66 -10.99 -8.41 -0.31
C ASP A 66 -9.89 -8.30 -1.40
N PHE A 67 -8.92 -7.41 -1.22
CA PHE A 67 -7.78 -7.27 -2.12
C PHE A 67 -6.96 -8.56 -2.22
N GLU A 68 -6.60 -9.17 -1.10
CA GLU A 68 -5.88 -10.46 -1.08
C GLU A 68 -6.70 -11.58 -1.71
N GLN A 69 -8.03 -11.63 -1.46
CA GLN A 69 -8.89 -12.62 -2.11
C GLN A 69 -8.97 -12.42 -3.64
N ARG A 70 -9.05 -11.17 -4.11
CA ARG A 70 -9.04 -10.85 -5.54
C ARG A 70 -7.69 -11.17 -6.18
N GLN A 71 -6.58 -10.88 -5.51
CA GLN A 71 -5.24 -11.25 -5.96
C GLN A 71 -5.08 -12.77 -6.04
N ALA A 72 -5.52 -13.52 -5.04
CA ALA A 72 -5.45 -14.99 -5.03
C ALA A 72 -6.26 -15.62 -6.18
N ARG A 73 -7.46 -15.07 -6.48
CA ARG A 73 -8.26 -15.50 -7.64
C ARG A 73 -7.56 -15.21 -8.98
N ARG A 74 -6.86 -14.07 -9.08
CA ARG A 74 -6.09 -13.71 -10.28
C ARG A 74 -4.83 -14.56 -10.44
N ALA A 75 -4.14 -14.88 -9.34
CA ALA A 75 -2.92 -15.68 -9.35
C ALA A 75 -3.16 -17.15 -9.78
N ASN A 76 -4.36 -17.69 -9.51
CA ASN A 76 -4.75 -19.03 -9.96
C ASN A 76 -5.22 -19.09 -11.44
N GLY A 77 -5.43 -17.94 -12.09
CA GLY A 77 -5.71 -17.86 -13.52
C GLY A 77 -4.41 -17.66 -14.30
N THR A 78 -4.12 -18.53 -15.25
CA THR A 78 -3.05 -18.40 -16.26
C THR A 78 -3.27 -17.18 -17.15
N GLU A 79 -3.01 -15.99 -16.62
CA GLU A 79 -2.96 -14.73 -17.37
C GLU A 79 -1.83 -13.86 -16.81
N ALA A 80 -0.64 -14.45 -16.69
CA ALA A 80 0.57 -13.67 -16.84
C ALA A 80 0.42 -12.96 -18.20
N PHE A 81 0.54 -11.63 -18.23
CA PHE A 81 0.51 -10.77 -19.43
C PHE A 81 -0.78 -9.99 -19.77
N VAL A 82 -1.75 -9.82 -18.88
CA VAL A 82 -2.83 -8.83 -19.12
C VAL A 82 -2.45 -7.47 -18.53
N ASN A 83 -2.19 -6.50 -19.43
CA ASN A 83 -1.67 -5.12 -19.22
C ASN A 83 -0.16 -4.98 -18.89
N GLN A 84 0.74 -5.49 -19.75
CA GLN A 84 2.20 -5.32 -19.55
C GLN A 84 2.85 -4.30 -20.50
N PRO A 85 3.69 -3.36 -20.02
CA PRO A 85 4.65 -2.67 -20.88
C PRO A 85 5.87 -3.58 -21.09
N VAL A 86 6.05 -4.05 -22.33
CA VAL A 86 7.16 -4.91 -22.75
C VAL A 86 8.34 -4.04 -23.19
N ALA A 87 9.50 -4.17 -22.53
CA ALA A 87 10.74 -3.55 -22.98
C ALA A 87 11.58 -4.57 -23.78
N VAL A 88 11.83 -4.33 -25.07
CA VAL A 88 12.76 -5.15 -25.86
C VAL A 88 14.01 -4.31 -26.20
N ASN A 89 15.00 -4.37 -25.31
CA ASN A 89 16.42 -4.00 -25.47
C ASN A 89 16.78 -2.71 -26.25
N GLN A 90 17.36 -1.73 -25.54
CA GLN A 90 18.20 -0.71 -26.17
C GLN A 90 19.38 -1.40 -26.89
N ARG A 91 19.31 -1.47 -28.22
CA ARG A 91 20.44 -1.88 -29.05
C ARG A 91 21.48 -0.75 -29.01
N ARG A 92 22.38 -0.76 -28.02
CA ARG A 92 23.70 -0.14 -28.22
C ARG A 92 24.47 -1.06 -29.16
N ARG A 93 24.44 -0.75 -30.46
CA ARG A 93 25.54 -1.19 -31.32
C ARG A 93 26.68 -0.21 -31.10
N SER A 94 27.69 -0.72 -30.42
CA SER A 94 29.04 -0.18 -30.38
C SER A 94 29.69 -0.26 -31.77
N SER A 95 30.64 0.66 -31.98
CA SER A 95 31.60 0.87 -33.08
C SER A 95 31.03 1.29 -34.44
#